data_AF-W4EPI7-F1
#
_entry.id   AF-W4EPI7-F1
#
_cell.length_a   1.000
_cell.length_b   1.000
_cell.length_c   1.000
_cell.angle_alpha   90.00
_cell.angle_beta   90.00
_cell.angle_gamma   90.00
#
_symmetry.space_group_name_H-M   'P 1'
#
loop_
_entity.id
_entity.type
_entity.pdbx_description
1 polymer ?
#
loop_
_entity_poly.entity_id
_entity_poly.type
_entity_poly.pdbx_seq_one_letter_code
_entity_poly.pdbx_strand_id
1 'polypeptide(L)'
;MQHISWEIAEGFNFPESFGKPQDTSNVKITPRWTQEESGESVFLTGIYHISANVAFAEGETPHHGTSTWTTIEDLDMQGESGYFEYAVPLHVNLPRDRVNKDVPVEIKVDYITTTFQDDGSCHFSWQATCNYEEPQAATAQVEAEVVESSSTTTAEASAQEIPESDALLWDLEEAYTIKTYNLKEIRKQ
;
A
#
# COMPACT_ATOMS: atom_id res chain seq x y z
N MET A 1 10.50 9.19 16.00
CA MET A 1 9.92 8.66 14.74
C MET A 1 10.93 7.78 14.05
N GLN A 2 10.51 6.57 13.73
CA GLN A 2 11.21 5.67 12.82
C GLN A 2 10.68 5.90 11.40
N HIS A 3 11.46 5.49 10.40
CA HIS A 3 11.00 5.52 9.02
C HIS A 3 11.51 4.33 8.21
N ILE A 4 10.75 3.96 7.18
CA ILE A 4 11.15 3.00 6.15
C ILE A 4 10.92 3.69 4.80
N SER A 5 11.92 3.63 3.93
CA SER A 5 11.84 4.20 2.58
C SER A 5 12.02 3.13 1.52
N TRP A 6 11.34 3.29 0.39
CA TRP A 6 11.48 2.44 -0.79
C TRP A 6 11.36 3.28 -2.07
N GLU A 7 11.94 2.79 -3.15
CA GLU A 7 11.89 3.42 -4.47
C GLU A 7 10.89 2.70 -5.35
N ILE A 8 10.15 3.47 -6.15
CA ILE A 8 9.17 2.98 -7.10
C ILE A 8 9.50 3.59 -8.46
N ALA A 9 9.36 2.80 -9.51
CA ALA A 9 9.54 3.24 -10.89
C ALA A 9 8.40 2.67 -11.76
N GLU A 10 7.79 3.53 -12.55
CA GLU A 10 6.69 3.20 -13.45
C GLU A 10 6.95 3.77 -14.84
N GLY A 11 6.69 2.96 -15.87
CA GLY A 11 6.85 3.34 -17.27
C GLY A 11 5.50 3.45 -17.96
N PHE A 12 5.31 4.55 -18.70
CA PHE A 12 4.11 4.85 -19.47
C PHE A 12 4.43 5.04 -20.94
N ASN A 13 3.57 4.49 -21.79
CA ASN A 13 3.57 4.73 -23.23
C ASN A 13 2.29 5.45 -23.64
N PHE A 14 2.38 6.22 -24.72
CA PHE A 14 1.26 6.96 -25.27
C PHE A 14 0.98 6.49 -26.70
N PRO A 15 -0.30 6.44 -27.12
CA PRO A 15 -0.66 6.19 -28.51
C PRO A 15 0.03 7.17 -29.47
N GLU A 16 0.43 6.66 -30.65
CA GLU A 16 1.10 7.47 -31.70
C GLU A 16 0.26 8.68 -32.14
N SER A 17 -1.07 8.61 -31.99
CA SER A 17 -1.99 9.70 -32.31
C SER A 17 -1.75 10.98 -31.50
N PHE A 18 -1.07 10.91 -30.35
CA PHE A 18 -0.73 12.07 -29.53
C PHE A 18 0.63 12.68 -29.87
N GLY A 19 1.47 11.98 -30.65
CA GLY A 19 2.84 12.40 -30.98
C GLY A 19 3.91 11.83 -30.01
N LYS A 20 5.14 12.35 -30.10
CA LYS A 20 6.27 11.88 -29.29
C LYS A 20 6.33 12.65 -27.96
N PRO A 21 6.28 11.99 -26.79
CA PRO A 21 6.47 12.67 -25.51
C PRO A 21 7.89 13.22 -25.40
N GLN A 22 8.04 14.48 -24.97
CA GLN A 22 9.34 15.15 -24.87
C GLN A 22 9.64 15.71 -23.48
N ASP A 23 8.61 16.17 -22.77
CA ASP A 23 8.77 16.81 -21.47
C ASP A 23 7.57 16.55 -20.57
N THR A 24 7.78 16.70 -19.26
CA THR A 24 6.75 16.55 -18.23
C THR A 24 6.76 17.76 -17.31
N SER A 25 5.57 18.26 -16.99
CA SER A 25 5.38 19.33 -16.03
C SER A 25 4.25 19.00 -15.07
N ASN A 26 4.18 19.74 -13.96
CA ASN A 26 3.13 19.59 -12.94
C ASN A 26 2.97 18.14 -12.43
N VAL A 27 4.09 17.42 -12.33
CA VAL A 27 4.09 16.03 -11.86
C VAL A 27 3.79 16.03 -10.37
N LYS A 28 2.73 15.31 -9.99
CA LYS A 28 2.33 15.13 -8.60
C LYS A 28 1.98 13.67 -8.36
N ILE A 29 2.61 13.09 -7.34
CA ILE A 29 2.36 11.73 -6.87
C ILE A 29 1.85 11.82 -5.44
N THR A 30 0.59 11.46 -5.23
CA THR A 30 -0.09 11.59 -3.93
C THR A 30 -0.45 10.21 -3.39
N PRO A 31 0.14 9.76 -2.28
CA PRO A 31 -0.28 8.53 -1.64
C PRO A 31 -1.67 8.73 -1.02
N ARG A 32 -2.57 7.78 -1.25
CA ARG A 32 -3.90 7.69 -0.62
C ARG A 32 -4.06 6.28 -0.09
N TRP A 33 -4.27 6.13 1.20
CA TRP A 33 -4.27 4.82 1.85
C TRP A 33 -5.20 4.80 3.06
N THR A 34 -5.55 3.58 3.45
CA THR A 34 -6.27 3.26 4.68
C THR A 34 -5.42 2.32 5.52
N GLN A 35 -5.53 2.43 6.84
CA GLN A 35 -4.87 1.54 7.78
C GLN A 35 -5.85 0.50 8.29
N GLU A 36 -5.45 -0.76 8.21
CA GLU A 36 -6.17 -1.90 8.75
C GLU A 36 -5.26 -2.62 9.76
N GLU A 37 -5.81 -2.92 10.93
CA GLU A 37 -5.09 -3.64 11.97
C GLU A 37 -5.62 -5.06 12.07
N SER A 38 -4.72 -6.05 12.02
CA SER A 38 -5.08 -7.45 12.19
C SER A 38 -4.05 -8.12 13.09
N GLY A 39 -4.45 -8.43 14.32
CA GLY A 39 -3.67 -9.19 15.30
C GLY A 39 -2.25 -8.64 15.51
N GLU A 40 -1.29 -9.21 14.77
CA GLU A 40 0.14 -8.92 14.86
C GLU A 40 0.67 -7.97 13.77
N SER A 41 -0.19 -7.44 12.89
CA SER A 41 0.23 -6.59 11.77
C SER A 41 -0.66 -5.36 11.60
N VAL A 42 -0.04 -4.28 11.10
CA VAL A 42 -0.67 -3.05 10.63
C VAL A 42 -0.45 -2.98 9.12
N PHE A 43 -1.54 -3.04 8.37
CA PHE A 43 -1.54 -2.98 6.91
C PHE A 43 -1.92 -1.58 6.46
N LEU A 44 -1.12 -1.00 5.58
CA LEU A 44 -1.46 0.23 4.86
C LEU A 44 -1.75 -0.17 3.42
N THR A 45 -3.01 -0.03 3.02
CA THR A 45 -3.49 -0.42 1.68
C THR A 45 -4.04 0.81 0.98
N GLY A 46 -3.68 0.98 -0.29
CA GLY A 46 -4.11 2.16 -1.04
C GLY A 46 -3.52 2.25 -2.43
N ILE A 47 -3.32 3.48 -2.89
CA ILE A 47 -2.73 3.81 -4.17
C ILE A 47 -1.77 5.01 -4.07
N TYR A 48 -0.79 5.06 -4.96
CA TYR A 48 -0.16 6.31 -5.38
C TYR A 48 -0.94 6.84 -6.57
N HIS A 49 -1.57 8.00 -6.39
CA HIS A 49 -2.23 8.72 -7.46
C HIS A 49 -1.20 9.61 -8.16
N ILE A 50 -0.87 9.25 -9.40
CA ILE A 50 0.02 10.00 -10.29
C ILE A 50 -0.85 10.92 -11.13
N SER A 51 -0.46 12.18 -11.23
CA SER A 51 -1.02 13.17 -12.15
C SER A 51 0.11 13.97 -12.77
N ALA A 52 0.07 14.17 -14.09
CA ALA A 52 1.11 14.90 -14.79
C ALA A 52 0.61 15.49 -16.11
N ASN A 53 1.26 16.57 -16.54
CA ASN A 53 1.16 17.10 -17.88
C ASN A 53 2.35 16.60 -18.70
N VAL A 54 2.09 16.05 -19.87
CA VAL A 54 3.13 15.61 -20.83
C VAL A 54 3.04 16.51 -22.05
N ALA A 55 4.19 17.02 -22.49
CA ALA A 55 4.30 17.76 -23.75
C ALA A 55 4.68 16.80 -24.88
N PHE A 56 3.97 16.90 -25.99
CA PHE A 56 4.15 16.08 -27.17
C PHE A 56 4.64 16.93 -28.34
N ALA A 57 5.53 16.37 -29.14
CA ALA A 57 5.97 16.95 -30.40
C ALA A 57 5.48 16.14 -31.59
N GLU A 58 5.38 16.80 -32.75
CA GLU A 58 5.12 16.12 -34.01
C GLU A 58 6.18 15.07 -34.30
N GLY A 59 5.73 13.84 -34.55
CA GLY A 59 6.60 12.71 -34.89
C GLY A 59 5.94 11.38 -34.58
N GLU A 60 6.21 10.39 -35.43
CA GLU A 60 5.83 9.01 -35.19
C GLU A 60 6.88 8.37 -34.27
N THR A 61 6.48 7.96 -33.08
CA THR A 61 7.27 7.01 -32.28
C THR A 61 6.93 5.62 -32.75
N PRO A 62 7.90 4.77 -33.11
CA PRO A 62 7.59 3.37 -33.38
C PRO A 62 6.99 2.78 -32.11
N HIS A 63 5.69 2.49 -32.11
CA HIS A 63 5.06 1.78 -31.03
C HIS A 63 5.60 0.35 -31.02
N HIS A 64 6.72 0.16 -30.33
CA HIS A 64 7.23 -1.17 -30.05
C HIS A 64 6.26 -1.80 -29.06
N GLY A 65 5.27 -2.53 -29.58
CA GLY A 65 4.28 -3.32 -28.83
C GLY A 65 4.87 -4.43 -27.95
N THR A 66 6.12 -4.30 -27.53
CA THR A 66 6.72 -5.02 -26.41
C THR A 66 6.16 -4.46 -25.11
N SER A 67 5.01 -5.02 -24.76
CA SER A 67 4.07 -4.85 -23.65
C SER A 67 4.61 -4.77 -22.21
N THR A 68 5.79 -4.20 -21.92
CA THR A 68 6.23 -4.06 -20.52
C THR A 68 5.67 -2.82 -19.81
N TRP A 69 5.22 -1.81 -20.56
CA TRP A 69 4.80 -0.53 -20.01
C TRP A 69 3.30 -0.30 -20.10
N THR A 70 2.78 0.48 -19.17
CA THR A 70 1.37 0.85 -19.12
C THR A 70 1.05 1.82 -20.25
N THR A 71 0.08 1.49 -21.10
CA THR A 71 -0.37 2.42 -22.14
C THR A 71 -1.43 3.35 -21.59
N ILE A 72 -1.24 4.66 -21.73
CA ILE A 72 -2.21 5.69 -21.34
C ILE A 72 -2.99 6.09 -22.58
N GLU A 73 -4.25 5.65 -22.65
CA GLU A 73 -5.15 5.95 -23.78
C GLU A 73 -5.99 7.21 -23.55
N ASP A 74 -6.24 7.55 -22.28
CA ASP A 74 -7.06 8.69 -21.89
C ASP A 74 -6.15 9.86 -21.48
N LEU A 75 -6.00 10.81 -22.40
CA LEU A 75 -5.33 12.09 -22.16
C LEU A 75 -6.29 13.23 -22.47
N ASP A 76 -6.39 14.18 -21.55
CA ASP A 76 -7.05 15.45 -21.81
C ASP A 76 -6.06 16.39 -22.52
N MET A 77 -6.21 16.48 -23.85
CA MET A 77 -5.30 17.22 -24.72
C MET A 77 -5.66 18.71 -24.80
N GLN A 78 -4.70 19.57 -24.49
CA GLN A 78 -4.73 21.01 -24.68
C GLN A 78 -3.60 21.45 -25.60
N GLY A 79 -3.87 21.40 -26.91
CA GLY A 79 -2.85 21.62 -27.94
C GLY A 79 -1.82 20.50 -27.94
N GLU A 80 -0.57 20.85 -27.65
CA GLU A 80 0.58 19.91 -27.58
C GLU A 80 0.80 19.33 -26.17
N SER A 81 -0.02 19.70 -25.18
CA SER A 81 0.09 19.15 -23.82
C SER A 81 -1.09 18.25 -23.49
N GLY A 82 -0.81 17.02 -23.07
CA GLY A 82 -1.81 16.08 -22.57
C GLY A 82 -1.72 15.93 -21.05
N TYR A 83 -2.85 16.03 -20.36
CA TYR A 83 -2.96 15.70 -18.96
C TYR A 83 -3.39 14.24 -18.78
N PHE A 84 -2.75 13.52 -17.86
CA PHE A 84 -3.18 12.17 -17.49
C PHE A 84 -3.13 11.93 -15.99
N GLU A 85 -3.91 10.95 -15.56
CA GLU A 85 -3.88 10.40 -14.21
C GLU A 85 -3.71 8.89 -14.25
N TYR A 86 -3.00 8.34 -13.27
CA TYR A 86 -2.85 6.89 -13.10
C TYR A 86 -2.75 6.51 -11.63
N ALA A 87 -3.17 5.29 -11.28
CA ALA A 87 -3.14 4.80 -9.91
C ALA A 87 -2.25 3.55 -9.80
N VAL A 88 -1.23 3.63 -8.95
CA VAL A 88 -0.31 2.53 -8.68
C VAL A 88 -0.63 1.94 -7.31
N PRO A 89 -0.77 0.61 -7.15
CA PRO A 89 -1.05 0.00 -5.86
C PRO A 89 -0.03 0.36 -4.77
N LEU A 90 -0.53 0.63 -3.57
CA LEU A 90 0.26 0.84 -2.35
C LEU A 90 -0.10 -0.26 -1.36
N HIS A 91 0.90 -1.02 -0.93
CA HIS A 91 0.74 -2.00 0.13
C HIS A 91 1.98 -2.04 1.02
N VAL A 92 1.80 -1.74 2.31
CA VAL A 92 2.86 -1.78 3.32
C VAL A 92 2.39 -2.63 4.49
N ASN A 93 3.24 -3.54 4.94
CA ASN A 93 2.98 -4.34 6.13
C ASN A 93 4.00 -3.97 7.22
N LEU A 94 3.50 -3.45 8.34
CA LEU A 94 4.29 -3.13 9.52
C LEU A 94 3.93 -4.09 10.66
N PRO A 95 4.91 -4.60 11.40
CA PRO A 95 4.62 -5.44 12.56
C PRO A 95 4.02 -4.60 13.70
N ARG A 96 2.98 -5.13 14.36
CA ARG A 96 2.14 -4.38 15.33
C ARG A 96 2.89 -3.87 16.54
N ASP A 97 3.92 -4.59 16.96
CA ASP A 97 4.80 -4.29 18.09
C ASP A 97 5.69 -3.06 17.84
N ARG A 98 5.84 -2.63 16.58
CA ARG A 98 6.64 -1.45 16.20
C ARG A 98 5.82 -0.21 15.93
N VAL A 99 4.49 -0.29 15.96
CA VAL A 99 3.62 0.84 15.62
C VAL A 99 2.81 1.24 16.84
N ASN A 100 3.01 2.47 17.30
CA ASN A 100 2.20 3.08 18.34
C ASN A 100 0.75 3.24 17.85
N LYS A 101 -0.22 2.81 18.67
CA LYS A 101 -1.66 2.91 18.41
C LYS A 101 -2.15 4.34 18.30
N ASP A 102 -1.54 5.22 19.07
CA ASP A 102 -2.06 6.57 19.30
C ASP A 102 -1.50 7.58 18.30
N VAL A 103 -0.54 7.18 17.47
CA VAL A 103 0.13 8.04 16.50
C VAL A 103 -0.16 7.54 15.09
N PRO A 104 -0.77 8.37 14.21
CA PRO A 104 -1.05 7.96 12.85
C PRO A 104 0.25 7.72 12.08
N VAL A 105 0.26 6.67 11.27
CA VAL A 105 1.33 6.45 10.29
C VAL A 105 1.23 7.51 9.21
N GLU A 106 2.35 7.96 8.65
CA GLU A 106 2.38 8.96 7.58
C GLU A 106 3.23 8.48 6.41
N ILE A 107 2.66 8.42 5.21
CA ILE A 107 3.40 8.13 3.98
C ILE A 107 3.64 9.44 3.22
N LYS A 108 4.91 9.74 2.96
CA LYS A 108 5.37 10.85 2.14
C LYS A 108 5.98 10.35 0.84
N VAL A 109 5.95 11.21 -0.18
CA VAL A 109 6.60 10.97 -1.47
C VAL A 109 7.55 12.13 -1.72
N ASP A 110 8.80 11.79 -2.01
CA ASP A 110 9.89 12.71 -2.28
C ASP A 110 10.68 12.24 -3.52
N TYR A 111 11.60 13.09 -3.99
CA TYR A 111 12.53 12.77 -5.08
C TYR A 111 11.86 12.25 -6.35
N ILE A 112 10.80 12.92 -6.79
CA ILE A 112 10.14 12.59 -8.04
C ILE A 112 11.06 12.97 -9.21
N THR A 113 11.37 12.01 -10.07
CA THR A 113 12.11 12.25 -11.32
C THR A 113 11.38 11.64 -12.50
N THR A 114 11.51 12.30 -13.65
CA THR A 114 10.95 11.83 -14.92
C THR A 114 12.05 11.74 -15.96
N THR A 115 11.98 10.69 -16.79
CA THR A 115 12.92 10.47 -17.88
C THR A 115 12.19 10.00 -19.12
N PHE A 116 12.68 10.42 -20.29
CA PHE A 116 12.13 10.04 -21.58
C PHE A 116 13.14 9.18 -22.32
N GLN A 117 12.67 8.09 -22.91
CA GLN A 117 13.50 7.20 -23.69
C GLN A 117 13.22 7.37 -25.19
N ASP A 118 14.19 6.96 -26.01
CA ASP A 118 14.10 7.09 -27.47
C ASP A 118 12.97 6.25 -28.09
N ASP A 119 12.50 5.22 -27.36
CA ASP A 119 11.38 4.35 -27.72
C ASP A 119 9.99 5.02 -27.54
N GLY A 120 9.95 6.27 -27.05
CA GLY A 120 8.71 6.99 -26.81
C GLY A 120 8.07 6.72 -25.45
N SER A 121 8.77 6.00 -24.56
CA SER A 121 8.31 5.77 -23.18
C SER A 121 8.70 6.92 -22.24
N CYS A 122 7.82 7.21 -21.28
CA CYS A 122 8.03 8.15 -20.20
C CYS A 122 8.08 7.38 -18.87
N HIS A 123 9.16 7.56 -18.11
CA HIS A 123 9.40 6.84 -16.86
C HIS A 123 9.35 7.80 -15.69
N PHE A 124 8.60 7.44 -14.67
CA PHE A 124 8.46 8.17 -13.42
C PHE A 124 9.10 7.35 -12.32
N SER A 125 9.97 7.95 -11.52
CA SER A 125 10.49 7.34 -10.30
C SER A 125 10.33 8.27 -9.12
N TRP A 126 10.08 7.69 -7.95
CA TRP A 126 9.94 8.44 -6.71
C TRP A 126 10.33 7.59 -5.52
N GLN A 127 10.68 8.27 -4.43
CA GLN A 127 10.92 7.64 -3.14
C GLN A 127 9.70 7.84 -2.26
N ALA A 128 9.17 6.75 -1.71
CA ALA A 128 8.13 6.79 -0.69
C ALA A 128 8.75 6.52 0.69
N THR A 129 8.35 7.29 1.69
CA THR A 129 8.80 7.16 3.07
C THR A 129 7.61 7.02 4.01
N CYS A 130 7.54 5.91 4.72
CA CYS A 130 6.59 5.66 5.78
C CYS A 130 7.21 6.03 7.12
N ASN A 131 6.60 6.98 7.82
CA ASN A 131 6.98 7.44 9.14
C ASN A 131 6.01 6.87 10.18
N TYR A 132 6.54 6.27 11.23
CA TYR A 132 5.76 5.73 12.34
C TYR A 132 6.51 5.89 13.66
N GLU A 133 5.79 5.75 14.77
CA GLU A 133 6.38 5.77 16.11
C GLU A 133 6.36 4.38 16.73
N GLU A 134 7.43 4.01 17.43
CA GLU A 134 7.46 2.79 18.21
C GLU A 134 6.70 2.99 19.54
N PRO A 135 6.04 1.95 20.06
CA PRO A 135 5.42 2.03 21.38
C PRO A 135 6.48 2.36 22.43
N GLN A 136 6.28 3.44 23.18
CA GLN A 136 7.14 3.73 24.31
C GLN A 136 6.91 2.62 25.36
N ALA A 137 7.92 1.78 25.60
CA ALA A 137 7.87 0.84 26.70
C ALA A 137 7.65 1.63 28.00
N ALA A 138 6.50 1.42 28.64
CA ALA A 138 6.25 1.95 29.96
C ALA A 138 7.41 1.48 30.84
N THR A 139 8.29 2.39 31.22
CA THR A 139 9.38 2.10 32.14
C THR A 139 8.73 1.84 33.48
N ALA A 140 8.39 0.59 33.76
CA ALA A 140 7.99 0.16 35.08
C ALA A 140 9.17 0.44 36.00
N GLN A 141 9.12 1.56 36.72
CA GLN A 141 9.94 1.76 37.90
C GLN A 141 9.49 0.71 38.90
N VAL A 142 10.16 -0.44 38.89
CA VAL A 142 10.07 -1.40 39.98
C VAL A 142 10.87 -0.79 41.13
N GLU A 143 10.21 0.03 41.94
CA GLU A 143 10.69 0.32 43.29
C GLU A 143 10.72 -1.01 44.04
N ALA A 144 11.91 -1.55 44.18
CA ALA A 144 12.21 -2.70 45.01
C ALA A 144 12.05 -2.28 46.48
N GLU A 145 10.84 -2.38 47.02
CA GLU A 145 10.65 -2.41 48.47
C GLU A 145 10.82 -3.86 48.95
N VAL A 146 12.05 -4.16 49.36
CA VAL A 146 12.40 -5.36 50.12
C VAL A 146 11.78 -5.22 51.52
N VAL A 147 10.69 -5.95 51.79
CA VAL A 147 10.33 -6.33 53.16
C VAL A 147 10.07 -7.82 53.23
N GLU A 148 11.11 -8.49 53.71
CA GLU A 148 11.13 -9.84 54.26
C GLU A 148 10.15 -9.95 55.45
N SER A 149 9.23 -10.94 55.44
CA SER A 149 8.77 -11.68 56.63
C SER A 149 7.78 -12.81 56.31
N SER A 150 8.32 -14.03 56.29
CA SER A 150 7.87 -15.27 56.95
C SER A 150 6.38 -15.68 57.04
N SER A 151 6.16 -16.94 56.62
CA SER A 151 5.39 -18.02 57.29
C SER A 151 4.15 -18.62 56.58
N THR A 152 4.40 -19.80 55.99
CA THR A 152 3.74 -21.12 56.14
C THR A 152 2.20 -21.29 56.16
N THR A 153 1.76 -22.16 55.24
CA THR A 153 0.81 -23.30 55.35
C THR A 153 -0.67 -23.17 54.95
N THR A 154 -1.01 -24.12 54.06
CA THR A 154 -2.23 -24.94 53.93
C THR A 154 -3.34 -24.50 52.96
N ALA A 155 -3.68 -25.49 52.13
CA ALA A 155 -4.72 -25.55 51.13
C ALA A 155 -6.13 -25.40 51.69
N GLU A 156 -7.03 -24.84 50.88
CA GLU A 156 -8.37 -25.39 50.73
C GLU A 156 -8.99 -24.98 49.39
N ALA A 157 -9.60 -25.97 48.74
CA ALA A 157 -10.31 -25.87 47.48
C ALA A 157 -11.61 -25.09 47.64
N SER A 158 -11.99 -24.30 46.63
CA SER A 158 -13.41 -24.02 46.37
C SER A 158 -13.62 -23.72 44.90
N ALA A 159 -14.49 -24.51 44.29
CA ALA A 159 -14.96 -24.40 42.93
C ALA A 159 -15.91 -23.19 42.80
N GLN A 160 -15.81 -22.45 41.69
CA GLN A 160 -16.93 -21.61 41.25
C GLN A 160 -16.92 -21.44 39.72
N GLU A 161 -17.80 -22.24 39.11
CA GLU A 161 -18.70 -21.99 37.99
C GLU A 161 -18.34 -20.94 36.91
N ILE A 162 -18.25 -21.46 35.70
CA ILE A 162 -18.23 -20.78 34.40
C ILE A 162 -19.67 -20.34 34.08
N PRO A 163 -19.95 -19.08 33.69
CA PRO A 163 -21.12 -18.77 32.89
C PRO A 163 -20.75 -18.80 31.41
N GLU A 164 -21.23 -19.83 30.74
CA GLU A 164 -21.42 -19.90 29.29
C GLU A 164 -22.31 -18.75 28.83
N SER A 165 -21.83 -17.99 27.87
CA SER A 165 -22.69 -17.36 26.87
C SER A 165 -21.92 -17.28 25.55
N ASP A 166 -21.72 -18.46 24.98
CA ASP A 166 -21.60 -18.69 23.54
C ASP A 166 -22.90 -18.20 22.85
N ALA A 167 -22.95 -16.90 22.57
CA ALA A 167 -23.88 -16.33 21.60
C ALA A 167 -23.10 -15.89 20.35
N LEU A 168 -22.31 -16.83 19.83
CA LEU A 168 -21.84 -16.79 18.45
C LEU A 168 -23.05 -17.01 17.54
N LEU A 169 -23.58 -15.90 17.01
CA LEU A 169 -24.51 -15.89 15.89
C LEU A 169 -23.81 -16.47 14.64
N TRP A 170 -23.73 -17.80 14.59
CA TRP A 170 -23.42 -18.61 13.41
C TRP A 170 -24.65 -18.83 12.51
N ASP A 171 -25.66 -17.95 12.56
CA ASP A 171 -26.86 -18.04 11.73
C ASP A 171 -26.66 -17.39 10.35
N LEU A 172 -25.67 -17.88 9.60
CA LEU A 172 -25.70 -17.76 8.13
C LEU A 172 -25.58 -19.17 7.53
N GLU A 173 -26.66 -19.94 7.67
CA GLU A 173 -26.88 -21.15 6.88
C GLU A 173 -26.89 -20.80 5.38
N GLU A 174 -25.78 -21.16 4.74
CA GLU A 174 -25.71 -21.95 3.50
C GLU A 174 -26.55 -21.49 2.29
N ALA A 175 -25.96 -20.64 1.44
CA ALA A 175 -26.09 -20.78 -0.02
C ALA A 175 -25.00 -20.01 -0.79
N TYR A 176 -23.74 -20.45 -0.73
CA TYR A 176 -22.77 -20.09 -1.76
C TYR A 176 -22.31 -21.32 -2.52
N THR A 177 -22.52 -21.31 -3.83
CA THR A 177 -22.04 -22.36 -4.73
C THR A 177 -20.60 -22.05 -5.12
N ILE A 178 -19.65 -22.82 -4.61
CA ILE A 178 -18.27 -22.81 -5.11
C ILE A 178 -18.26 -23.52 -6.47
N LYS A 179 -18.03 -22.78 -7.56
CA LYS A 179 -17.73 -23.38 -8.87
C LYS A 179 -16.23 -23.49 -9.05
N THR A 180 -15.72 -24.71 -9.02
CA THR A 180 -14.31 -25.01 -9.30
C THR A 180 -14.15 -25.27 -10.80
N TYR A 181 -13.37 -24.44 -11.49
CA TYR A 181 -13.02 -24.64 -12.90
C TYR A 181 -11.68 -25.37 -13.01
N ASN A 182 -11.63 -26.44 -13.81
CA ASN A 182 -10.39 -27.13 -14.10
C ASN A 182 -9.66 -26.40 -15.25
N LEU A 183 -8.49 -25.82 -14.98
CA LEU A 183 -7.71 -25.00 -15.92
C LEU A 183 -7.31 -25.70 -17.23
N LYS A 184 -7.54 -27.01 -17.38
CA LYS A 184 -7.24 -27.77 -18.60
C LYS A 184 -8.33 -27.68 -19.68
N GLU A 185 -9.51 -27.15 -19.38
CA GLU A 185 -10.62 -27.02 -20.36
C GLU A 185 -10.74 -25.63 -21.01
N ILE A 186 -9.94 -24.65 -20.59
CA ILE A 186 -10.02 -23.26 -21.12
C ILE A 186 -9.22 -23.11 -22.44
N ARG A 187 -8.50 -24.14 -22.88
CA ARG A 187 -7.79 -24.15 -24.18
C ARG A 187 -8.42 -25.13 -25.15
N LYS A 188 -9.64 -24.83 -25.60
CA LYS A 188 -10.14 -25.21 -26.92
C LYS A 188 -11.34 -24.32 -27.24
N GLN A 189 -11.06 -23.16 -27.80
CA GLN A 189 -11.85 -22.53 -28.85
C GLN A 189 -10.95 -21.54 -29.59
#